data_AF-A0A3D2K7K0-F1
#
_entry.id   AF-A0A3D2K7K0-F1
#
_cell.length_a   1.000
_cell.length_b   1.000
_cell.length_c   1.000
_cell.angle_alpha   90.00
_cell.angle_beta   90.00
_cell.angle_gamma   90.00
#
_symmetry.space_group_name_H-M   'P 1'
#
loop_
_entity.id
_entity.type
_entity.pdbx_description
1 polymer ?
#
loop_
_entity_poly.entity_id
_entity_poly.type
_entity_poly.pdbx_seq_one_letter_code
_entity_poly.pdbx_strand_id
1 'polypeptide(L)' 'MGSHQDARDTINSVVAQVKANNGSLDPMQLGPMLTFDPKTEKFVGNMATQANTLMKLPQRDEFAIPDQV' A
#
# COMPACT_ATOMS: atom_id res chain seq x y z
N MET A 1 -5.43 -41.53 -7.14
CA MET A 1 -5.10 -40.53 -6.11
C MET A 1 -4.94 -39.19 -6.82
N GLY A 2 -5.90 -38.27 -6.65
CA GLY A 2 -5.87 -36.98 -7.34
C GLY A 2 -4.73 -36.12 -6.78
N SER A 3 -3.87 -35.59 -7.64
CA SER A 3 -2.51 -35.15 -7.26
C SER A 3 -2.42 -33.99 -6.26
N HIS A 4 -3.53 -33.37 -5.85
CA HIS A 4 -3.53 -32.21 -4.94
C HIS A 4 -4.74 -32.15 -3.98
N GLN A 5 -5.38 -33.28 -3.67
CA GLN A 5 -6.57 -33.29 -2.81
C GLN A 5 -6.26 -32.75 -1.40
N ASP A 6 -5.17 -33.20 -0.79
CA ASP A 6 -4.74 -32.77 0.55
C ASP A 6 -4.47 -31.25 0.60
N ALA A 7 -3.90 -30.68 -0.47
CA ALA A 7 -3.65 -29.24 -0.56
C ALA A 7 -4.96 -28.45 -0.59
N ARG A 8 -5.97 -28.94 -1.32
CA ARG A 8 -7.30 -28.33 -1.33
C ARG A 8 -7.98 -28.39 0.03
N ASP A 9 -7.90 -29.54 0.68
CA ASP A 9 -8.53 -29.75 1.99
C ASP A 9 -7.87 -28.89 3.07
N THR A 10 -6.55 -28.70 2.96
CA THR A 10 -5.80 -27.76 3.80
C THR A 10 -6.24 -26.31 3.59
N ILE A 11 -6.40 -25.86 2.34
CA ILE A 11 -6.89 -24.49 2.06
C ILE A 11 -8.31 -24.30 2.63
N ASN A 12 -9.18 -25.30 2.45
CA ASN A 12 -10.55 -25.22 2.95
C ASN A 12 -10.61 -25.15 4.49
N SER A 13 -9.76 -25.90 5.19
CA SER A 13 -9.71 -25.88 6.66
C SER A 13 -9.24 -24.53 7.20
N VAL A 14 -8.23 -23.91 6.56
CA VAL A 14 -7.75 -22.57 6.92
C VAL A 14 -8.85 -21.53 6.70
N VAL A 15 -9.54 -21.56 5.56
CA VAL A 15 -10.66 -20.64 5.28
C VAL A 15 -11.77 -20.78 6.32
N ALA A 16 -12.09 -22.01 6.73
CA ALA A 16 -13.11 -22.27 7.75
C ALA A 16 -12.71 -21.70 9.12
N GLN A 17 -11.45 -21.88 9.53
CA GLN A 17 -10.94 -21.34 10.80
C GLN A 17 -10.94 -19.81 10.83
N VAL A 18 -10.52 -19.16 9.74
CA VAL A 18 -10.53 -17.69 9.64
C VAL A 18 -11.96 -17.16 9.81
N LYS A 19 -12.94 -17.77 9.12
CA LYS A 19 -14.35 -17.39 9.24
C LYS A 19 -14.91 -17.63 10.65
N ALA A 20 -14.58 -18.76 11.27
CA ALA A 20 -15.02 -19.08 12.63
C ALA A 20 -14.49 -18.09 13.68
N ASN A 21 -13.34 -17.47 13.40
CA ASN A 21 -12.71 -16.46 14.25
C ASN A 21 -13.07 -15.02 13.84
N ASN A 22 -14.10 -14.82 13.01
CA ASN A 22 -14.52 -13.52 12.48
C ASN A 22 -13.39 -12.75 11.74
N GLY A 23 -12.39 -13.46 11.22
CA GLY A 23 -11.35 -12.87 10.38
C GLY A 23 -11.85 -12.62 8.96
N SER A 24 -11.34 -11.58 8.32
CA SER A 24 -11.55 -11.34 6.90
C SER A 24 -10.36 -11.86 6.08
N LEU A 25 -10.67 -12.45 4.93
CA LEU A 25 -9.69 -12.79 3.88
C LEU A 25 -9.66 -11.74 2.77
N ASP A 26 -10.43 -10.65 2.92
CA ASP A 26 -10.39 -9.55 1.99
C ASP A 26 -8.98 -8.94 1.98
N PRO A 27 -8.52 -8.43 0.83
CA PRO A 27 -7.24 -7.75 0.76
C PRO A 27 -7.16 -6.65 1.83
N MET A 28 -6.21 -6.78 2.75
CA MET A 28 -5.95 -5.74 3.72
C MET A 28 -5.23 -4.59 3.00
N GLN A 29 -5.95 -3.51 2.73
CA GLN A 29 -5.35 -2.31 2.16
C GLN A 29 -4.75 -1.46 3.30
N LEU A 30 -3.43 -1.56 3.46
CA LEU A 30 -2.66 -0.74 4.42
C LEU A 30 -2.48 0.68 3.86
N GLY A 31 -3.54 1.48 3.92
CA GLY A 31 -3.52 2.89 3.53
C GLY A 31 -3.87 3.16 2.05
N PRO A 32 -3.90 4.44 1.65
CA PRO A 32 -4.34 4.85 0.33
C PRO A 32 -3.31 4.43 -0.72
N MET A 33 -3.79 3.94 -1.86
CA MET A 33 -2.95 3.78 -3.04
C MET A 33 -2.70 5.16 -3.67
N LEU A 34 -1.47 5.65 -3.59
CA LEU A 34 -1.07 6.94 -4.18
C LEU A 34 -0.78 6.78 -5.68
N THR A 35 -1.10 7.79 -6.47
CA THR A 35 -0.73 7.87 -7.89
C THR A 35 0.35 8.93 -8.07
N PHE A 36 1.45 8.59 -8.75
CA PHE A 36 2.58 9.50 -8.97
C PHE A 36 2.59 9.99 -10.43
N ASP A 37 2.62 11.31 -10.63
CA ASP A 37 2.84 11.92 -11.94
C ASP A 37 4.35 12.18 -12.15
N PRO A 38 5.01 11.44 -13.05
CA PRO A 38 6.44 11.60 -13.29
C PRO A 38 6.79 12.89 -14.02
N LYS A 39 5.84 13.57 -14.69
CA LYS A 39 6.13 14.82 -15.39
C LYS A 39 6.33 15.99 -14.44
N THR A 40 5.58 15.98 -13.34
CA THR A 40 5.63 17.04 -12.32
C THR A 40 6.34 16.61 -11.05
N GLU A 41 6.77 15.34 -10.99
CA GLU A 41 7.37 14.70 -9.82
C GLU A 41 6.53 14.88 -8.55
N LYS A 42 5.21 14.65 -8.66
CA LYS A 42 4.26 14.85 -7.55
C LYS A 42 3.23 13.74 -7.50
N PHE A 43 2.73 13.45 -6.31
CA PHE A 43 1.54 12.63 -6.13
C PHE A 43 0.28 13.41 -6.55
N VAL A 44 -0.68 12.69 -7.12
CA VAL A 44 -1.99 13.18 -7.57
C VAL A 44 -3.11 12.29 -7.02
N GLY A 45 -4.33 12.84 -6.94
CA GLY A 45 -5.50 12.12 -6.43
C GLY A 45 -5.64 12.16 -4.91
N ASN A 46 -6.24 11.11 -4.34
CA ASN A 46 -6.54 11.05 -2.92
C ASN A 46 -5.27 11.14 -2.07
N MET A 47 -5.31 12.02 -1.05
CA MET A 47 -4.21 12.26 -0.11
C MET A 47 -2.91 12.78 -0.74
N ALA A 48 -2.95 13.25 -2.00
CA ALA A 48 -1.81 13.86 -2.69
C ALA A 48 -1.18 15.00 -1.91
N THR A 49 -1.96 15.90 -1.30
CA THR A 49 -1.43 17.02 -0.51
C THR A 49 -0.55 16.55 0.64
N GLN A 50 -1.01 15.56 1.41
CA GLN A 50 -0.26 15.01 2.54
C GLN A 50 0.97 14.25 2.07
N ALA A 51 0.84 13.47 1.00
CA ALA A 51 1.95 12.74 0.40
C ALA A 51 3.05 13.68 -0.13
N ASN A 52 2.66 14.76 -0.80
CA ASN A 52 3.59 15.74 -1.35
C ASN A 52 4.35 16.51 -0.27
N THR A 53 3.76 16.73 0.91
CA THR A 53 4.48 17.30 2.07
C THR A 53 5.65 16.42 2.52
N LEU A 54 5.57 15.10 2.32
CA LEU A 54 6.61 14.16 2.72
C LEU A 54 7.71 13.98 1.65
N MET A 55 7.54 14.58 0.47
CA MET A 55 8.52 14.45 -0.62
C MET A 55 9.81 15.24 -0.37
N LYS A 56 9.77 16.28 0.46
CA LYS A 56 10.94 17.06 0.86
C LYS A 56 10.98 17.16 2.38
N LEU A 57 12.14 16.84 2.95
CA LEU A 57 12.41 17.09 4.36
C LEU A 57 12.47 18.60 4.60
N PRO A 58 12.03 19.10 5.77
CA PRO A 58 12.30 20.48 6.16
C PRO A 58 13.81 20.72 6.17
N GLN A 59 14.28 21.66 5.36
CA GLN A 59 15.68 22.07 5.32
C GLN A 59 15.83 23.43 6.01
N ARG A 60 17.02 23.68 6.58
CA ARG A 60 17.38 25.03 7.01
C ARG A 60 17.60 25.88 5.76
N ASP A 61 17.09 27.11 5.76
CA ASP A 61 17.09 27.99 4.58
C ASP A 61 18.48 28.12 3.92
N GLU A 62 19.54 28.19 4.74
CA GLU A 62 20.94 28.27 4.30
C GLU A 62 21.46 27.03 3.53
N PHE A 63 20.77 25.90 3.60
CA PHE A 63 21.08 24.66 2.87
C PHE A 63 19.94 24.23 1.94
N ALA A 64 18.92 25.07 1.74
CA ALA A 64 17.78 24.74 0.90
C ALA A 64 18.23 24.64 -0.57
N ILE A 65 17.93 23.51 -1.22
CA ILE A 65 18.15 23.36 -2.66
C ILE A 65 17.05 24.14 -3.40
N PRO A 66 17.40 25.12 -4.26
CA PRO A 66 16.42 25.88 -5.04
C PRO A 66 15.59 24.96 -5.94
N ASP A 67 14.30 25.24 -6.06
CA ASP A 67 13.40 24.50 -6.95
C ASP A 67 13.70 24.72 -8.45
N GLN A 68 14.44 25.79 -8.78
CA GLN A 68 14.88 26.10 -10.13
C GLN A 68 16.36 26.47 -10.11
N VAL A 69 17.11 25.87 -11.04
CA VAL A 69 18.54 26.15 -11.28
C VAL A 69 18.68 27.23 -12.34
#